data_AF-A0A453ASW8-F1
#
_entry.id   AF-A0A453ASW8-F1
#
_cell.length_a   1.000
_cell.length_b   1.000
_cell.length_c   1.000
_cell.angle_alpha   90.00
_cell.angle_beta   90.00
_cell.angle_gamma   90.00
#
_symmetry.space_group_name_H-M   'P 1'
#
loop_
_entity.id
_entity.type
_entity.pdbx_description
1 polymer ?
#
loop_
_entity_poly.entity_id
_entity_poly.type
_entity_poly.pdbx_seq_one_letter_code
_entity_poly.pdbx_strand_id
1 'polypeptide(L)'
;FKRVDGMSAVAAQPSSEEERTKALQALLSCPTASIHTDKPAKDILQVQNTFPLPIDDDLPGVYLCGYHSESSYGATSYLIVHPEGNIMVDSPRYTPRLVDKIEKLGGARYMFLTHIDDVADHRKWAERLKCERIIHSGDVVDITADVEWKLTGSGPWNIGSDFELIHTPGHTE
;
A
#
# COMPACT_ATOMS: atom_id res chain seq x y z
N PHE A 1 -13.20 12.79 -13.01
CA PHE A 1 -13.54 11.86 -14.10
C PHE A 1 -14.94 12.14 -14.62
N LYS A 2 -15.27 11.76 -15.86
CA LYS A 2 -16.61 11.81 -16.46
C LYS A 2 -16.96 10.47 -17.10
N ARG A 3 -18.24 10.18 -17.31
CA ARG A 3 -18.67 8.97 -18.05
C ARG A 3 -18.56 9.21 -19.56
N VAL A 4 -17.88 8.31 -20.27
CA VAL A 4 -17.77 8.27 -21.74
C VAL A 4 -17.92 6.82 -22.16
N ASP A 5 -18.90 6.51 -23.02
CA ASP A 5 -19.17 5.16 -23.52
C ASP A 5 -19.27 4.08 -22.42
N GLY A 6 -19.92 4.43 -21.30
CA GLY A 6 -20.08 3.55 -20.12
C GLY A 6 -18.85 3.49 -19.21
N MET A 7 -17.70 3.99 -19.64
CA MET A 7 -16.42 3.96 -18.92
C MET A 7 -16.16 5.27 -18.15
N SER A 8 -15.27 5.21 -17.16
CA SER A 8 -14.74 6.39 -16.48
C SER A 8 -13.58 6.96 -17.28
N ALA A 9 -13.67 8.22 -17.70
CA ALA A 9 -12.63 8.91 -18.46
C ALA A 9 -12.14 10.17 -17.74
N VAL A 10 -10.89 10.56 -18.00
CA VAL A 10 -10.33 11.83 -17.49
C VAL A 10 -11.18 12.99 -18.04
N ALA A 11 -11.69 13.83 -17.13
CA ALA A 11 -12.62 14.92 -17.49
C ALA A 11 -11.89 16.21 -17.88
N ALA A 12 -10.75 16.47 -17.27
CA ALA A 12 -9.91 17.63 -17.49
C ALA A 12 -8.44 17.22 -17.35
N GLN A 13 -7.58 17.77 -18.19
CA GLN A 13 -6.13 17.62 -18.09
C GLN A 13 -5.58 18.57 -17.00
N PRO A 14 -4.49 18.22 -16.31
CA PRO A 14 -3.87 19.10 -15.33
C PRO A 14 -3.38 20.39 -15.99
N SER A 15 -3.63 21.51 -15.33
CA SER A 15 -3.35 22.88 -15.81
C SER A 15 -2.21 23.57 -15.06
N SER A 16 -1.81 23.03 -13.90
CA SER A 16 -0.69 23.50 -13.08
C SER A 16 0.34 22.39 -12.83
N GLU A 17 1.54 22.77 -12.36
CA GLU A 17 2.56 21.81 -11.97
C GLU A 17 2.08 20.91 -10.81
N GLU A 18 1.37 21.48 -9.84
CA GLU A 18 0.82 20.73 -8.71
C GLU A 18 -0.23 19.70 -9.16
N GLU A 19 -1.16 20.12 -10.03
CA GLU A 19 -2.15 19.20 -10.60
C GLU A 19 -1.47 18.10 -11.43
N ARG A 20 -0.39 18.45 -12.15
CA ARG A 20 0.40 17.49 -12.91
C ARG A 20 1.08 16.47 -12.00
N THR A 21 1.69 16.89 -10.89
CA THR A 21 2.26 15.98 -9.90
C THR A 21 1.20 15.04 -9.34
N LYS A 22 0.04 15.57 -8.93
CA LYS A 22 -1.09 14.76 -8.43
C LYS A 22 -1.60 13.75 -9.47
N ALA A 23 -1.72 14.17 -10.74
CA ALA A 23 -2.11 13.28 -11.82
C ALA A 23 -1.09 12.15 -12.06
N LEU A 24 0.21 12.44 -11.96
CA LEU A 24 1.27 11.44 -12.08
C LEU A 24 1.37 10.52 -10.84
N GLN A 25 1.04 11.00 -9.64
CA GLN A 25 0.91 10.17 -8.45
C GLN A 25 -0.26 9.19 -8.60
N ALA A 26 -1.38 9.65 -9.15
CA ALA A 26 -2.52 8.80 -9.48
C ALA A 26 -2.15 7.76 -10.57
N LEU A 27 -1.38 8.15 -11.59
CA LEU A 27 -0.83 7.22 -12.58
C LEU A 27 0.03 6.12 -11.93
N LEU A 28 0.96 6.49 -11.03
CA LEU A 28 1.82 5.52 -10.34
C LEU A 28 1.06 4.59 -9.41
N SER A 29 -0.07 5.06 -8.88
CA SER A 29 -0.93 4.29 -7.99
C SER A 29 -1.97 3.46 -8.75
N CYS A 30 -2.25 3.75 -10.02
CA CYS A 30 -3.28 3.03 -10.78
C CYS A 30 -2.86 1.56 -11.04
N PRO A 31 -3.57 0.56 -10.46
CA PRO A 31 -3.15 -0.84 -10.55
C PRO A 31 -3.24 -1.40 -11.97
N THR A 32 -4.20 -0.91 -12.76
CA THR A 32 -4.49 -1.38 -14.12
C THR A 32 -3.94 -0.47 -15.22
N ALA A 33 -3.12 0.54 -14.84
CA ALA A 33 -2.62 1.56 -15.76
C ALA A 33 -3.72 2.30 -16.58
N SER A 34 -4.95 2.35 -16.07
CA SER A 34 -6.08 3.09 -16.68
C SER A 34 -5.88 4.61 -16.67
N ILE A 35 -5.06 5.12 -15.75
CA ILE A 35 -4.57 6.49 -15.77
C ILE A 35 -3.18 6.45 -16.41
N HIS A 36 -3.02 7.05 -17.57
CA HIS A 36 -1.75 7.07 -18.30
C HIS A 36 -1.56 8.39 -19.05
N THR A 37 -0.36 8.61 -19.57
CA THR A 37 -0.02 9.72 -20.47
C THR A 37 0.16 9.21 -21.89
N ASP A 38 -0.16 10.02 -22.90
CA ASP A 38 0.02 9.65 -24.31
C ASP A 38 1.49 9.37 -24.68
N LYS A 39 2.41 10.05 -23.97
CA LYS A 39 3.85 9.87 -24.09
C LYS A 39 4.44 9.71 -22.70
N PRO A 40 5.56 8.98 -22.53
CA PRO A 40 6.23 8.86 -21.24
C PRO A 40 6.49 10.23 -20.60
N ALA A 41 6.03 10.39 -19.36
CA ALA A 41 6.21 11.63 -18.61
C ALA A 41 7.69 11.81 -18.21
N LYS A 42 8.31 12.92 -18.65
CA LYS A 42 9.73 13.20 -18.39
C LYS A 42 10.05 13.39 -16.90
N ASP A 43 9.05 13.86 -16.15
CA ASP A 43 9.06 14.18 -14.73
C ASP A 43 8.66 13.00 -13.83
N ILE A 44 8.37 11.82 -14.40
CA ILE A 44 7.90 10.66 -13.61
C ILE A 44 8.87 10.28 -12.49
N LEU A 45 10.19 10.39 -12.73
CA LEU A 45 11.20 10.06 -11.72
C LEU A 45 11.13 10.99 -10.51
N GLN A 46 10.80 12.27 -10.71
CA GLN A 46 10.61 13.22 -9.61
C GLN A 46 9.38 12.85 -8.80
N VAL A 47 8.30 12.46 -9.47
CA VAL A 47 7.06 12.04 -8.81
C VAL A 47 7.23 10.73 -8.04
N GLN A 48 7.97 9.76 -8.56
CA GLN A 48 8.32 8.54 -7.83
C GLN A 48 9.05 8.84 -6.50
N ASN A 49 9.82 9.92 -6.44
CA ASN A 49 10.54 10.31 -5.22
C ASN A 49 9.63 10.94 -4.16
N THR A 50 8.36 11.26 -4.49
CA THR A 50 7.37 11.79 -3.55
C THR A 50 6.76 10.69 -2.67
N PHE A 51 6.82 9.43 -3.09
CA PHE A 51 6.29 8.31 -2.31
C PHE A 51 7.27 7.83 -1.21
N PRO A 52 6.74 7.28 -0.09
CA PRO A 52 5.31 7.24 0.26
C PRO A 52 4.78 8.63 0.64
N LEU A 53 3.50 8.91 0.38
CA LEU A 53 2.89 10.24 0.54
C LEU A 53 2.29 10.38 1.93
N PRO A 54 2.50 11.48 2.67
CA PRO A 54 1.76 11.72 3.91
C PRO A 54 0.26 11.79 3.59
N ILE A 55 -0.57 11.12 4.42
CA ILE A 55 -2.02 11.07 4.16
C ILE A 55 -2.70 12.38 4.54
N ASP A 56 -2.28 12.97 5.66
CA ASP A 56 -2.84 14.18 6.24
C ASP A 56 -1.81 14.81 7.19
N ASP A 57 -1.80 16.14 7.28
CA ASP A 57 -0.91 16.88 8.20
C ASP A 57 -1.30 16.63 9.68
N ASP A 58 -2.57 16.32 9.95
CA ASP A 58 -3.09 15.98 11.29
C ASP A 58 -2.82 14.51 11.69
N LEU A 59 -2.31 13.69 10.76
CA LEU A 59 -1.90 12.30 11.00
C LEU A 59 -0.41 12.07 10.70
N PRO A 60 0.48 12.75 11.43
CA PRO A 60 1.92 12.64 11.19
C PRO A 60 2.38 11.20 11.38
N GLY A 61 3.21 10.72 10.45
CA GLY A 61 3.75 9.37 10.49
C GLY A 61 2.92 8.32 9.76
N VAL A 62 1.74 8.68 9.22
CA VAL A 62 0.94 7.79 8.36
C VAL A 62 1.12 8.18 6.90
N TYR A 63 1.59 7.22 6.10
CA TYR A 63 1.88 7.44 4.69
C TYR A 63 1.12 6.45 3.80
N LEU A 64 0.60 6.94 2.68
CA LEU A 64 0.12 6.16 1.57
C LEU A 64 1.30 5.67 0.72
N CYS A 65 1.44 4.36 0.58
CA CYS A 65 2.52 3.76 -0.21
C CYS A 65 2.34 3.98 -1.72
N GLY A 66 1.10 4.15 -2.20
CA GLY A 66 0.77 4.17 -3.62
C GLY A 66 1.05 2.82 -4.27
N TYR A 67 1.47 2.82 -5.53
CA TYR A 67 1.89 1.62 -6.27
C TYR A 67 0.94 0.42 -6.07
N HIS A 68 -0.38 0.65 -6.13
CA HIS A 68 -1.37 -0.42 -5.96
C HIS A 68 -1.12 -1.53 -6.98
N SER A 69 -1.42 -2.77 -6.60
CA SER A 69 -1.20 -3.93 -7.45
C SER A 69 -2.53 -4.45 -8.00
N GLU A 70 -2.54 -4.82 -9.28
CA GLU A 70 -3.64 -5.61 -9.85
C GLU A 70 -3.78 -6.97 -9.15
N SER A 71 -2.65 -7.54 -8.70
CA SER A 71 -2.63 -8.81 -7.94
C SER A 71 -3.27 -8.72 -6.56
N SER A 72 -3.60 -7.52 -6.09
CA SER A 72 -4.37 -7.27 -4.87
C SER A 72 -5.62 -6.44 -5.15
N TYR A 73 -6.18 -6.54 -6.36
CA TYR A 73 -7.40 -5.82 -6.76
C TYR A 73 -7.36 -4.30 -6.55
N GLY A 74 -6.16 -3.71 -6.44
CA GLY A 74 -5.98 -2.30 -6.17
C GLY A 74 -5.93 -1.92 -4.68
N ALA A 75 -5.57 -2.84 -3.79
CA ALA A 75 -5.41 -2.59 -2.36
C ALA A 75 -4.63 -1.29 -2.05
N THR A 76 -5.15 -0.52 -1.11
CA THR A 76 -4.52 0.71 -0.64
C THR A 76 -3.64 0.40 0.55
N SER A 77 -2.33 0.39 0.35
CA SER A 77 -1.36 0.08 1.41
C SER A 77 -0.80 1.34 2.07
N TYR A 78 -0.48 1.18 3.34
CA TYR A 78 0.00 2.27 4.19
C TYR A 78 1.30 1.90 4.92
N LEU A 79 2.08 2.91 5.27
CA LEU A 79 3.18 2.80 6.22
C LEU A 79 2.86 3.67 7.43
N ILE A 80 2.90 3.07 8.61
CA ILE A 80 2.76 3.78 9.89
C ILE A 80 4.14 3.79 10.54
N VAL A 81 4.72 4.98 10.71
CA VAL A 81 6.01 5.17 11.36
C VAL A 81 5.82 5.14 12.87
N HIS A 82 6.59 4.30 13.55
CA HIS A 82 6.45 4.09 14.99
C HIS A 82 7.80 3.84 15.67
N PRO A 83 8.07 4.42 16.86
CA PRO A 83 9.36 4.27 17.55
C PRO A 83 9.78 2.83 17.86
N GLU A 84 8.83 1.91 18.07
CA GLU A 84 9.12 0.49 18.33
C GLU A 84 9.21 -0.36 17.05
N GLY A 85 9.09 0.28 15.88
CA GLY A 85 9.16 -0.35 14.58
C GLY A 85 7.92 -0.06 13.75
N ASN A 86 8.14 0.39 12.51
CA ASN A 86 7.07 0.77 11.61
C ASN A 86 6.20 -0.44 11.21
N ILE A 87 4.94 -0.17 10.88
CA ILE A 87 3.97 -1.16 10.44
C ILE A 87 3.59 -0.83 8.99
N MET A 88 3.77 -1.80 8.09
CA MET A 88 3.19 -1.75 6.75
C MET A 88 1.82 -2.43 6.78
N VAL A 89 0.76 -1.73 6.38
CA VAL A 89 -0.58 -2.29 6.23
C VAL A 89 -0.79 -2.60 4.76
N ASP A 90 -1.04 -3.87 4.47
CA ASP A 90 -1.12 -4.49 3.14
C ASP A 90 0.13 -4.30 2.29
N SER A 91 0.22 -5.03 1.17
CA SER A 91 1.41 -5.01 0.32
C SER A 91 1.17 -4.22 -0.96
N PRO A 92 1.89 -3.09 -1.21
CA PRO A 92 1.92 -2.49 -2.54
C PRO A 92 2.72 -3.37 -3.50
N ARG A 93 2.59 -3.11 -4.80
CA ARG A 93 3.54 -3.64 -5.78
C ARG A 93 4.96 -3.24 -5.39
N TYR A 94 5.85 -4.22 -5.33
CA TYR A 94 7.23 -3.98 -4.93
C TYR A 94 7.97 -3.16 -5.99
N THR A 95 8.62 -2.07 -5.55
CA THR A 95 9.55 -1.32 -6.40
C THR A 95 10.82 -0.98 -5.61
N PRO A 96 12.02 -1.05 -6.24
CA PRO A 96 13.27 -0.67 -5.59
C PRO A 96 13.24 0.74 -5.00
N ARG A 97 12.61 1.69 -5.71
CA ARG A 97 12.53 3.08 -5.26
C ARG A 97 11.69 3.25 -4.00
N LEU A 98 10.52 2.60 -3.94
CA LEU A 98 9.66 2.71 -2.77
C LEU A 98 10.32 2.06 -1.55
N VAL A 99 10.91 0.88 -1.70
CA VAL A 99 11.58 0.23 -0.56
C VAL A 99 12.77 1.02 -0.04
N ASP A 100 13.59 1.60 -0.92
CA ASP A 100 14.71 2.45 -0.50
C ASP A 100 14.24 3.70 0.26
N LYS A 101 13.02 4.19 -0.02
CA LYS A 101 12.41 5.31 0.70
C LYS A 101 11.87 4.87 2.06
N ILE A 102 11.20 3.72 2.12
CA ILE A 102 10.69 3.14 3.35
C ILE A 102 11.84 2.81 4.31
N GLU A 103 12.96 2.27 3.82
CA GLU A 103 14.17 2.05 4.63
C GLU A 103 14.72 3.34 5.25
N LYS A 104 14.70 4.45 4.51
CA LYS A 104 15.10 5.76 5.03
C LYS A 104 14.15 6.30 6.11
N LEU A 105 12.91 5.81 6.14
CA LEU A 105 11.93 6.09 7.19
C LEU A 105 12.00 5.10 8.36
N GLY A 106 12.99 4.19 8.39
CA GLY A 106 13.16 3.18 9.44
C GLY A 106 12.74 1.77 9.06
N GLY A 107 12.40 1.53 7.79
CA GLY A 107 11.97 0.21 7.30
C GLY A 107 10.56 -0.14 7.74
N ALA A 108 10.30 -1.44 7.91
CA ALA A 108 9.11 -1.95 8.58
C ALA A 108 9.50 -3.13 9.46
N ARG A 109 8.99 -3.15 10.69
CA ARG A 109 9.13 -4.30 11.61
C ARG A 109 8.01 -5.30 11.37
N TYR A 110 6.80 -4.81 11.12
CA TYR A 110 5.62 -5.61 10.90
C TYR A 110 5.00 -5.34 9.54
N MET A 111 4.40 -6.36 8.95
CA MET A 111 3.49 -6.25 7.81
C MET A 111 2.15 -6.88 8.18
N PHE A 112 1.12 -6.08 8.37
CA PHE A 112 -0.22 -6.57 8.62
C PHE A 112 -0.98 -6.72 7.29
N LEU A 113 -1.36 -7.95 6.97
CA LEU A 113 -2.15 -8.29 5.79
C LEU A 113 -3.61 -8.41 6.24
N THR A 114 -4.46 -7.53 5.73
CA THR A 114 -5.84 -7.38 6.21
C THR A 114 -6.71 -8.58 5.85
N HIS A 115 -6.54 -9.15 4.66
CA HIS A 115 -7.22 -10.36 4.19
C HIS A 115 -6.49 -11.02 3.00
N ILE A 116 -6.98 -12.18 2.53
CA ILE A 116 -6.37 -13.00 1.44
C ILE A 116 -6.14 -12.26 0.13
N ASP A 117 -6.97 -11.27 -0.19
CA ASP A 117 -6.89 -10.57 -1.47
C ASP A 117 -5.74 -9.54 -1.47
N ASP A 118 -5.38 -9.00 -0.31
CA ASP A 118 -4.52 -7.80 -0.21
C ASP A 118 -3.04 -8.14 0.07
N VAL A 119 -2.64 -9.34 -0.40
CA VAL A 119 -1.34 -9.94 -0.08
C VAL A 119 -0.26 -9.69 -1.14
N ALA A 120 -0.60 -9.23 -2.35
CA ALA A 120 0.29 -8.92 -3.48
C ALA A 120 1.77 -9.40 -3.39
N ASP A 121 2.72 -8.47 -3.27
CA ASP A 121 4.16 -8.73 -3.27
C ASP A 121 4.73 -8.95 -1.86
N HIS A 122 3.91 -9.38 -0.88
CA HIS A 122 4.26 -9.44 0.54
C HIS A 122 5.61 -10.15 0.81
N ARG A 123 5.89 -11.24 0.09
CA ARG A 123 7.16 -11.99 0.22
C ARG A 123 8.38 -11.14 -0.15
N LYS A 124 8.32 -10.35 -1.23
CA LYS A 124 9.45 -9.51 -1.67
C LYS A 124 9.73 -8.42 -0.64
N TRP A 125 8.68 -7.84 -0.08
CA TRP A 125 8.78 -6.85 0.97
C TRP A 125 9.35 -7.44 2.26
N ALA A 126 8.82 -8.57 2.73
CA ALA A 126 9.34 -9.26 3.91
C ALA A 126 10.80 -9.69 3.73
N GLU A 127 11.18 -10.18 2.55
CA GLU A 127 12.57 -10.53 2.25
C GLU A 127 13.50 -9.30 2.31
N ARG A 128 13.07 -8.15 1.76
CA ARG A 128 13.89 -6.94 1.70
C ARG A 128 13.97 -6.21 3.05
N LEU A 129 12.83 -6.04 3.73
CA LEU A 129 12.71 -5.29 4.98
C LEU A 129 12.97 -6.15 6.23
N LYS A 130 12.97 -7.48 6.09
CA LYS A 130 13.07 -8.43 7.21
C LYS A 130 11.96 -8.24 8.25
N CYS A 131 10.77 -7.87 7.79
CA CYS A 131 9.60 -7.70 8.65
C CYS A 131 8.90 -9.04 8.93
N GLU A 132 8.21 -9.12 10.06
CA GLU A 132 7.31 -10.22 10.39
C GLU A 132 5.92 -9.91 9.84
N ARG A 133 5.37 -10.83 9.04
CA ARG A 133 4.02 -10.68 8.49
C ARG A 133 3.00 -11.25 9.48
N ILE A 134 1.83 -10.61 9.51
CA ILE A 134 0.71 -10.93 10.38
C ILE A 134 -0.53 -11.05 9.49
N ILE A 135 -1.27 -12.15 9.63
CA ILE A 135 -2.55 -12.38 8.94
C ILE A 135 -3.51 -13.15 9.85
N HIS A 136 -4.81 -13.03 9.64
CA HIS A 136 -5.79 -13.88 10.31
C HIS A 136 -5.78 -15.31 9.73
N SER A 137 -6.05 -16.33 10.55
CA SER A 137 -5.96 -17.73 10.13
C SER A 137 -7.01 -18.15 9.11
N GLY A 138 -8.16 -17.49 9.11
CA GLY A 138 -9.19 -17.68 8.06
C GLY A 138 -8.67 -17.22 6.70
N ASP A 139 -7.83 -16.20 6.70
CA ASP A 139 -7.24 -15.63 5.50
C ASP A 139 -5.91 -16.30 5.08
N VAL A 140 -5.62 -17.51 5.55
CA VAL A 140 -4.41 -18.23 5.14
C VAL A 140 -4.70 -19.09 3.92
N VAL A 141 -3.94 -18.82 2.85
CA VAL A 141 -3.91 -19.60 1.60
C VAL A 141 -2.48 -20.04 1.30
N ASP A 142 -2.27 -20.84 0.26
CA ASP A 142 -0.94 -21.39 -0.10
C ASP A 142 0.16 -20.31 -0.20
N ILE A 143 -0.18 -19.11 -0.68
CA ILE A 143 0.79 -18.00 -0.84
C ILE A 143 1.08 -17.25 0.47
N THR A 144 0.28 -17.45 1.53
CA THR A 144 0.47 -16.88 2.86
C THR A 144 0.71 -17.93 3.94
N ALA A 145 0.86 -19.20 3.58
CA ALA A 145 1.11 -20.31 4.51
C ALA A 145 2.39 -20.09 5.34
N ASP A 146 3.39 -19.41 4.78
CA ASP A 146 4.66 -19.08 5.41
C ASP A 146 4.64 -17.79 6.27
N VAL A 147 3.50 -17.09 6.35
CA VAL A 147 3.35 -15.90 7.19
C VAL A 147 3.67 -16.21 8.65
N GLU A 148 4.49 -15.38 9.27
CA GLU A 148 5.10 -15.61 10.57
C GLU A 148 4.03 -15.70 11.67
N TRP A 149 3.07 -14.78 11.68
CA TRP A 149 2.05 -14.68 12.72
C TRP A 149 0.65 -14.93 12.13
N LYS A 150 -0.01 -15.99 12.60
CA LYS A 150 -1.38 -16.34 12.20
C LYS A 150 -2.31 -16.14 13.39
N LEU A 151 -3.11 -15.07 13.34
CA LEU A 151 -4.05 -14.72 14.40
C LEU A 151 -5.23 -15.70 14.39
N THR A 152 -5.72 -16.09 15.56
CA THR A 152 -6.86 -17.01 15.69
C THR A 152 -7.88 -16.45 16.67
N GLY A 153 -9.18 -16.67 16.39
CA GLY A 153 -10.29 -16.18 17.20
C GLY A 153 -10.87 -14.85 16.71
N SER A 154 -11.58 -14.12 17.57
CA SER A 154 -12.25 -12.86 17.21
C SER A 154 -11.49 -11.60 17.66
N GLY A 155 -10.28 -11.76 18.19
CA GLY A 155 -9.50 -10.64 18.72
C GLY A 155 -10.16 -9.95 19.93
N PRO A 156 -9.74 -8.72 20.25
CA PRO A 156 -8.65 -7.98 19.60
C PRO A 156 -7.27 -8.59 19.85
N TRP A 157 -6.28 -8.21 19.05
CA TRP A 157 -4.86 -8.53 19.28
C TRP A 157 -4.04 -7.25 19.30
N ASN A 158 -2.96 -7.22 20.07
CA ASN A 158 -2.10 -6.05 20.14
C ASN A 158 -0.79 -6.27 19.37
N ILE A 159 -0.37 -5.22 18.66
CA ILE A 159 1.01 -5.07 18.20
C ILE A 159 1.65 -3.99 19.07
N GLY A 160 2.62 -4.37 19.90
CA GLY A 160 3.21 -3.44 20.86
C GLY A 160 2.20 -2.99 21.93
N SER A 161 2.28 -1.73 22.35
CA SER A 161 1.47 -1.19 23.44
C SER A 161 0.32 -0.29 23.00
N ASP A 162 0.27 0.07 21.72
CA ASP A 162 -0.54 1.17 21.19
C ASP A 162 -1.26 0.85 19.86
N PHE A 163 -1.08 -0.35 19.30
CA PHE A 163 -1.86 -0.82 18.14
C PHE A 163 -2.73 -2.01 18.49
N GLU A 164 -4.02 -1.89 18.14
CA GLU A 164 -5.02 -2.94 18.27
C GLU A 164 -5.48 -3.40 16.88
N LEU A 165 -5.48 -4.71 16.66
CA LEU A 165 -6.04 -5.37 15.48
C LEU A 165 -7.41 -5.91 15.84
N ILE A 166 -8.45 -5.40 15.16
CA ILE A 166 -9.84 -5.77 15.41
C ILE A 166 -10.33 -6.65 14.26
N HIS A 167 -10.81 -7.85 14.58
CA HIS A 167 -11.36 -8.77 13.59
C HIS A 167 -12.74 -8.28 13.11
N THR A 168 -12.90 -8.11 11.80
CA THR A 168 -14.15 -7.68 11.16
C THR A 168 -14.54 -8.64 10.02
N PRO A 169 -15.08 -9.84 10.32
CA PRO A 169 -15.39 -10.85 9.30
C PRO A 169 -16.51 -10.37 8.35
N GLY A 170 -16.47 -10.85 7.11
CA GLY A 170 -17.59 -10.69 6.15
C GLY A 170 -17.19 -10.60 4.68
N HIS A 171 -16.06 -9.97 4.34
CA HIS A 171 -15.57 -9.93 2.94
C HIS A 171 -14.89 -11.25 2.56
N THR A 172 -14.09 -11.80 3.46
CA THR A 172 -13.38 -13.09 3.34
C THR A 172 -13.56 -13.91 4.62
N GLU A 173 -13.41 -15.24 4.52
CA GLU A 173 -13.53 -16.21 5.63
C GLU A 173 -12.52 -17.35 5.50
#